data_AF-A0A290ZMZ6-F1
#
_entry.id   AF-A0A290ZMZ6-F1
#
_cell.length_a   1.000
_cell.length_b   1.000
_cell.length_c   1.000
_cell.angle_alpha   90.00
_cell.angle_beta   90.00
_cell.angle_gamma   90.00
#
_symmetry.space_group_name_H-M   'P 1'
#
loop_
_entity.id
_entity.type
_entity.pdbx_description
1 polymer ?
#
loop_
_entity_poly.entity_id
_entity_poly.type
_entity_poly.pdbx_seq_one_letter_code
_entity_poly.pdbx_strand_id
1 'polypeptide(L)'
;MPSRLVPARGALRPARAECGADGHGGAGVPAMARRSRRPVGHSVLGVAGLRQAVGRPSPAARHRGRGGFCLGGSVMLPLQDAQVRLVLLNHVTVRLADAAQDELHAAGIEMEQLAHLRQLSAVDLSRLAAMRSLTIGVTFDGGALKAGLRAVALVNEAKALETYFIRHGASTHLMSALFKLRRKLTLKRRRDIGARRPAGRVPLPDYATRERIYQAWRAIADPSPRVRYYRLHQEFQHIPIAVLEAVVREFEADE
;
A
#
# COMPACT_ATOMS: atom_id res chain seq x y z
N MET A 1 0.14 47.41 48.83
CA MET A 1 -0.94 46.95 49.74
C MET A 1 -2.10 47.94 49.60
N PRO A 2 -3.38 47.53 49.48
CA PRO A 2 -3.93 46.18 49.63
C PRO A 2 -4.96 45.71 48.56
N SER A 3 -5.27 44.40 48.66
CA SER A 3 -6.54 43.69 48.35
C SER A 3 -6.97 43.50 46.88
N ARG A 4 -6.76 42.31 46.29
CA ARG A 4 -7.55 41.04 46.40
C ARG A 4 -9.01 41.18 46.01
N LEU A 5 -9.46 40.39 45.01
CA LEU A 5 -10.61 39.50 45.14
C LEU A 5 -10.68 38.47 43.99
N VAL A 6 -10.96 37.24 44.41
CA VAL A 6 -11.19 36.01 43.64
C VAL A 6 -12.67 35.94 43.23
N PRO A 7 -13.03 35.20 42.16
CA PRO A 7 -14.05 34.16 42.31
C PRO A 7 -13.59 32.84 41.61
N ALA A 8 -13.57 31.69 42.28
CA ALA A 8 -14.68 30.85 42.78
C ALA A 8 -15.27 29.90 41.72
N ARG A 9 -14.83 28.63 41.84
CA ARG A 9 -15.59 27.37 41.74
C ARG A 9 -16.76 27.28 40.76
N GLY A 10 -16.57 26.47 39.70
CA GLY A 10 -17.63 25.89 38.88
C GLY A 10 -17.62 24.35 38.94
N ALA A 11 -18.72 23.81 39.42
CA ALA A 11 -19.13 22.41 39.60
C ALA A 11 -18.58 21.34 38.63
N LEU A 12 -18.18 20.19 39.20
CA LEU A 12 -18.17 18.90 38.52
C LEU A 12 -19.18 17.97 39.19
N ARG A 13 -20.16 17.54 38.37
CA ARG A 13 -21.24 16.59 38.67
C ARG A 13 -20.72 15.13 38.69
N PRO A 14 -21.48 14.21 39.32
CA PRO A 14 -20.98 12.93 39.81
C PRO A 14 -21.01 11.79 38.79
N ALA A 15 -20.40 10.69 39.25
CA ALA A 15 -20.07 9.43 38.62
C ALA A 15 -21.24 8.64 37.99
N ARG A 16 -20.87 7.91 36.92
CA ARG A 16 -21.59 6.76 36.36
C ARG A 16 -21.55 5.58 37.34
N ALA A 17 -22.68 4.93 37.54
CA ALA A 17 -22.76 3.55 38.03
C ALA A 17 -23.39 2.69 36.92
N GLU A 18 -22.76 1.54 36.70
CA GLU A 18 -23.18 0.45 35.83
C GLU A 18 -24.24 -0.42 36.53
N CYS A 19 -25.12 -1.05 35.76
CA CYS A 19 -25.73 -2.35 36.07
C CYS A 19 -26.18 -3.01 34.76
N GLY A 20 -25.67 -4.23 34.48
CA GLY A 20 -26.30 -5.21 33.59
C GLY A 20 -27.56 -5.80 34.24
N ALA A 21 -28.23 -6.84 33.75
CA ALA A 21 -28.05 -7.74 32.63
C ALA A 21 -29.40 -8.45 32.36
N ASP A 22 -29.42 -9.30 31.33
CA ASP A 22 -30.25 -10.50 31.16
C ASP A 22 -31.66 -10.44 30.51
N GLY A 23 -31.88 -11.44 29.65
CA GLY A 23 -33.14 -11.80 29.00
C GLY A 23 -32.92 -12.34 27.57
N HIS A 24 -32.34 -13.54 27.40
CA HIS A 24 -33.03 -14.80 27.07
C HIS A 24 -33.89 -14.82 25.79
N GLY A 25 -33.59 -15.80 24.92
CA GLY A 25 -34.61 -16.58 24.25
C GLY A 25 -34.56 -16.61 22.72
N GLY A 26 -34.51 -17.84 22.17
CA GLY A 26 -35.38 -18.15 21.03
C GLY A 26 -34.69 -18.68 19.78
N ALA A 27 -34.68 -20.00 19.68
CA ALA A 27 -34.46 -20.81 18.48
C ALA A 27 -35.26 -20.35 17.25
N GLY A 28 -34.73 -20.63 16.06
CA GLY A 28 -35.45 -20.45 14.80
C GLY A 28 -34.65 -20.88 13.58
N VAL A 29 -34.35 -22.18 13.45
CA VAL A 29 -34.00 -22.79 12.16
C VAL A 29 -35.31 -23.00 11.38
N PRO A 30 -35.34 -22.72 10.08
CA PRO A 30 -35.89 -23.72 9.18
C PRO A 30 -35.01 -23.98 7.96
N ALA A 31 -34.97 -25.27 7.63
CA ALA A 31 -34.51 -25.83 6.37
C ALA A 31 -35.63 -25.81 5.31
N MET A 32 -35.26 -26.22 4.08
CA MET A 32 -36.06 -26.47 2.86
C MET A 32 -36.07 -25.28 1.88
N ALA A 33 -36.02 -25.42 0.56
CA ALA A 33 -35.71 -26.51 -0.36
C ALA A 33 -35.74 -25.92 -1.80
N ARG A 34 -34.84 -26.43 -2.67
CA ARG A 34 -35.03 -26.74 -4.10
C ARG A 34 -35.51 -25.66 -5.12
N ARG A 35 -34.67 -25.44 -6.15
CA ARG A 35 -34.88 -25.59 -7.63
C ARG A 35 -34.11 -24.49 -8.36
N SER A 36 -32.97 -24.82 -8.98
CA SER A 36 -32.84 -25.12 -10.42
C SER A 36 -33.49 -24.08 -11.34
N ARG A 37 -32.66 -23.27 -12.02
CA ARG A 37 -32.80 -22.89 -13.43
C ARG A 37 -31.52 -22.19 -13.93
N ARG A 38 -30.79 -22.86 -14.82
CA ARG A 38 -29.90 -22.24 -15.82
C ARG A 38 -30.77 -21.64 -16.94
N PRO A 39 -30.31 -20.56 -17.57
CA PRO A 39 -29.85 -20.63 -18.97
C PRO A 39 -28.53 -19.83 -19.14
N VAL A 40 -27.48 -20.23 -19.86
CA VAL A 40 -27.25 -20.46 -21.31
C VAL A 40 -27.70 -19.29 -22.22
N GLY A 41 -26.71 -18.60 -22.76
CA GLY A 41 -26.75 -17.59 -23.84
C GLY A 41 -25.40 -16.85 -23.82
N HIS A 42 -24.35 -17.25 -24.54
CA HIS A 42 -24.11 -17.25 -25.99
C HIS A 42 -24.43 -15.91 -26.69
N SER A 43 -23.39 -15.09 -26.85
CA SER A 43 -23.07 -14.16 -27.97
C SER A 43 -21.74 -13.49 -27.57
N VAL A 44 -20.54 -13.67 -28.15
CA VAL A 44 -20.05 -13.80 -29.55
C VAL A 44 -20.07 -12.46 -30.32
N LEU A 45 -18.87 -12.07 -30.81
CA LEU A 45 -18.46 -10.99 -31.73
C LEU A 45 -18.16 -9.60 -31.10
N GLY A 46 -17.06 -8.89 -31.40
CA GLY A 46 -15.93 -9.08 -32.34
C GLY A 46 -14.71 -8.28 -31.82
N VAL A 47 -13.46 -8.74 -31.92
CA VAL A 47 -12.56 -8.87 -33.09
C VAL A 47 -12.27 -7.55 -33.81
N ALA A 48 -11.06 -7.02 -33.56
CA ALA A 48 -10.11 -6.38 -34.50
C ALA A 48 -9.23 -5.45 -33.65
N GLY A 49 -7.91 -5.59 -33.54
CA GLY A 49 -6.93 -6.13 -34.47
C GLY A 49 -5.97 -4.99 -34.80
N LEU A 50 -4.76 -4.97 -34.22
CA LEU A 50 -3.65 -4.26 -34.86
C LEU A 50 -2.30 -4.91 -34.51
N ARG A 51 -1.86 -5.72 -35.49
CA ARG A 51 -0.52 -5.79 -36.07
C ARG A 51 0.69 -6.14 -35.18
N GLN A 52 1.05 -7.42 -35.31
CA GLN A 52 2.43 -7.90 -35.35
C GLN A 52 3.27 -7.13 -36.39
N ALA A 53 4.48 -6.73 -36.01
CA ALA A 53 5.57 -6.44 -36.94
C ALA A 53 6.72 -7.41 -36.64
N VAL A 54 6.81 -8.43 -37.50
CA VAL A 54 7.94 -9.37 -37.58
C VAL A 54 9.07 -8.65 -38.31
N GLY A 55 10.11 -8.25 -37.56
CA GLY A 55 11.39 -7.80 -38.12
C GLY A 55 12.41 -8.93 -38.00
N ARG A 56 12.86 -9.46 -39.15
CA ARG A 56 13.98 -10.39 -39.26
C ARG A 56 15.29 -9.73 -38.75
N PRO A 57 16.21 -10.50 -38.14
CA PRO A 57 17.51 -10.00 -37.69
C PRO A 57 18.56 -10.11 -38.81
N SER A 58 19.52 -9.17 -38.82
CA SER A 58 20.79 -9.25 -39.57
C SER A 58 21.86 -8.44 -38.82
N PRO A 59 23.17 -8.64 -39.04
CA PRO A 59 24.01 -9.41 -38.13
C PRO A 59 25.12 -8.60 -37.44
N ALA A 60 25.74 -9.25 -36.45
CA ALA A 60 27.11 -9.02 -35.99
C ALA A 60 27.50 -7.62 -35.47
N ALA A 61 27.33 -7.44 -34.16
CA ALA A 61 28.22 -6.59 -33.37
C ALA A 61 28.79 -7.43 -32.20
N ARG A 62 30.05 -7.85 -32.36
CA ARG A 62 30.86 -8.48 -31.31
C ARG A 62 31.06 -7.47 -30.17
N HIS A 63 30.26 -7.56 -29.11
CA HIS A 63 30.65 -7.01 -27.82
C HIS A 63 31.26 -8.12 -26.95
N ARG A 64 32.57 -7.99 -26.76
CA ARG A 64 33.38 -8.78 -25.84
C ARG A 64 32.82 -8.71 -24.42
N GLY A 65 32.57 -9.89 -23.85
CA GLY A 65 32.80 -10.24 -22.44
C GLY A 65 32.28 -9.29 -21.37
N ARG A 66 31.00 -9.43 -20.99
CA ARG A 66 30.57 -9.23 -19.60
C ARG A 66 30.27 -10.60 -19.02
N GLY A 67 31.20 -11.12 -18.24
CA GLY A 67 31.05 -12.39 -17.52
C GLY A 67 29.96 -12.28 -16.47
N GLY A 68 28.74 -12.63 -16.86
CA GLY A 68 27.76 -13.14 -15.91
C GLY A 68 28.14 -14.60 -15.65
N PHE A 69 28.68 -14.89 -14.47
CA PHE A 69 28.86 -16.27 -14.03
C PHE A 69 27.48 -16.79 -13.60
N CYS A 70 27.00 -17.82 -14.31
CA CYS A 70 25.77 -18.52 -13.95
C CYS A 70 26.10 -19.61 -12.92
N LEU A 71 25.99 -19.28 -11.64
CA LEU A 71 25.91 -20.27 -10.57
C LEU A 71 24.43 -20.47 -10.28
N GLY A 72 23.87 -21.62 -10.69
CA GLY A 72 22.51 -22.04 -10.34
C GLY A 72 21.40 -21.01 -10.58
N GLY A 73 20.99 -20.77 -11.83
CA GLY A 73 19.77 -20.03 -12.18
C GLY A 73 19.70 -18.54 -11.80
N SER A 74 20.68 -18.02 -11.05
CA SER A 74 20.72 -16.64 -10.59
C SER A 74 21.82 -15.87 -11.31
N VAL A 75 21.47 -14.73 -11.92
CA VAL A 75 22.44 -13.84 -12.54
C VAL A 75 23.08 -12.99 -11.43
N MET A 76 24.37 -13.19 -11.19
CA MET A 76 25.15 -12.34 -10.29
C MET A 76 25.49 -11.02 -10.99
N LEU A 77 25.08 -9.88 -10.42
CA LEU A 77 25.47 -8.57 -10.95
C LEU A 77 26.82 -8.12 -10.36
N PRO A 78 27.88 -7.93 -11.17
CA PRO A 78 29.19 -7.56 -10.67
C PRO A 78 29.26 -6.09 -10.26
N LEU A 79 29.90 -5.82 -9.13
CA LEU A 79 30.08 -4.47 -8.58
C LEU A 79 31.40 -3.87 -9.05
N GLN A 80 31.30 -2.81 -9.83
CA GLN A 80 32.47 -2.17 -10.46
C GLN A 80 33.11 -1.11 -9.56
N ASP A 81 32.35 -0.54 -8.63
CA ASP A 81 32.82 0.52 -7.73
C ASP A 81 33.60 -0.05 -6.53
N ALA A 82 34.80 0.49 -6.29
CA ALA A 82 35.68 0.03 -5.21
C ALA A 82 35.15 0.39 -3.81
N GLN A 83 34.45 1.52 -3.66
CA GLN A 83 33.83 1.91 -2.39
C GLN A 83 32.67 0.98 -2.05
N VAL A 84 31.84 0.63 -3.04
CA VAL A 84 30.74 -0.34 -2.84
C VAL A 84 31.30 -1.72 -2.49
N ARG A 85 32.38 -2.17 -3.15
CA ARG A 85 33.08 -3.41 -2.79
C ARG A 85 33.64 -3.38 -1.36
N LEU A 86 34.25 -2.26 -0.94
CA LEU A 86 34.78 -2.10 0.41
C LEU A 86 33.66 -2.16 1.46
N VAL A 87 32.55 -1.48 1.23
CA VAL A 87 31.38 -1.53 2.12
C VAL A 87 30.86 -2.96 2.27
N LEU A 88 30.80 -3.72 1.17
CA LEU A 88 30.36 -5.11 1.21
C LEU A 88 31.38 -6.04 1.85
N LEU A 89 32.69 -5.85 1.64
CA LEU A 89 33.71 -6.60 2.35
C LEU A 89 33.62 -6.39 3.86
N ASN A 90 33.42 -5.14 4.29
CA ASN A 90 33.17 -4.82 5.69
C ASN A 90 31.85 -5.44 6.20
N HIS A 91 30.80 -5.44 5.37
CA HIS A 91 29.55 -6.10 5.73
C HIS A 91 29.75 -7.61 5.91
N VAL A 92 30.51 -8.25 5.01
CA VAL A 92 30.85 -9.68 5.06
C VAL A 92 31.64 -9.99 6.34
N THR A 93 32.71 -9.24 6.65
CA THR A 93 33.51 -9.50 7.85
C THR A 93 32.73 -9.37 9.17
N VAL A 94 31.67 -8.53 9.20
CA VAL A 94 30.87 -8.26 10.40
C VAL A 94 29.59 -9.09 10.50
N ARG A 95 28.94 -9.43 9.39
CA ARG A 95 27.63 -10.12 9.38
C ARG A 95 27.71 -11.60 9.08
N LEU A 96 28.62 -12.02 8.20
CA LEU A 96 28.83 -13.44 7.90
C LEU A 96 29.57 -14.18 9.03
N ALA A 97 30.10 -13.45 10.02
CA ALA A 97 30.62 -14.03 11.26
C ALA A 97 29.52 -14.69 12.14
N ASP A 98 28.29 -14.21 12.03
CA ASP A 98 27.12 -14.72 12.77
C ASP A 98 26.20 -15.58 11.87
N ALA A 99 26.53 -15.72 10.58
CA ALA A 99 25.71 -16.43 9.61
C ALA A 99 25.86 -17.95 9.73
N ALA A 100 24.82 -18.69 9.34
CA ALA A 100 24.86 -20.14 9.32
C ALA A 100 25.93 -20.64 8.33
N GLN A 101 26.63 -21.72 8.68
CA GLN A 101 27.72 -22.29 7.89
C GLN A 101 27.29 -22.63 6.43
N ASP A 102 26.01 -22.97 6.23
CA ASP A 102 25.43 -23.25 4.92
C ASP A 102 25.37 -22.01 4.00
N GLU A 103 25.17 -20.81 4.56
CA GLU A 103 25.11 -19.55 3.79
C GLU A 103 26.51 -19.13 3.31
N LEU A 104 27.54 -19.46 4.07
CA LEU A 104 28.95 -19.21 3.76
C LEU A 104 29.47 -20.11 2.64
N HIS A 105 29.17 -21.41 2.73
CA HIS A 105 29.51 -22.36 1.67
C HIS A 105 28.77 -22.06 0.37
N ALA A 106 27.50 -21.64 0.44
CA ALA A 106 26.74 -21.22 -0.74
C ALA A 106 27.33 -19.97 -1.43
N ALA A 107 28.01 -19.09 -0.68
CA ALA A 107 28.73 -17.95 -1.20
C ALA A 107 30.14 -18.29 -1.76
N GLY A 108 30.57 -19.56 -1.64
CA GLY A 108 31.91 -20.01 -2.04
C GLY A 108 33.04 -19.46 -1.16
N ILE A 109 32.73 -19.07 0.08
CA ILE A 109 33.71 -18.57 1.05
C ILE A 109 34.03 -19.69 2.02
N GLU A 110 35.28 -20.17 1.99
CA GLU A 110 35.76 -21.12 2.99
C GLU A 110 35.93 -20.44 4.35
N MET A 111 35.73 -21.19 5.44
CA MET A 111 35.78 -20.60 6.78
C MET A 111 37.13 -20.00 7.16
N GLU A 112 38.20 -20.60 6.66
CA GLU A 112 39.57 -20.10 6.81
C GLU A 112 39.76 -18.74 6.10
N GLN A 113 39.14 -18.55 4.94
CA GLN A 113 39.21 -17.29 4.19
C GLN A 113 38.47 -16.17 4.91
N LEU A 114 37.33 -16.47 5.55
CA LEU A 114 36.61 -15.50 6.39
C LEU A 114 37.44 -15.12 7.62
N ALA A 115 38.09 -16.10 8.27
CA ALA A 115 38.96 -15.83 9.40
C ALA A 115 40.13 -14.91 9.03
N HIS A 116 40.75 -15.13 7.86
CA HIS A 116 41.79 -14.25 7.35
C HIS A 116 41.27 -12.86 6.97
N LEU A 117 40.10 -12.76 6.30
CA LEU A 117 39.48 -11.47 5.98
C LEU A 117 39.21 -10.62 7.24
N ARG A 118 38.89 -11.24 8.38
CA ARG A 118 38.66 -10.56 9.67
C ARG A 118 39.94 -10.02 10.32
N GLN A 119 41.09 -10.62 10.02
CA GLN A 119 42.38 -10.20 10.56
C GLN A 119 43.01 -9.06 9.75
N LEU A 120 42.46 -8.74 8.57
CA LEU A 120 42.95 -7.66 7.73
C LEU A 120 42.70 -6.30 8.37
N SER A 121 43.70 -5.41 8.25
CA SER A 121 43.55 -4.02 8.62
C SER A 121 42.56 -3.30 7.67
N ALA A 122 42.01 -2.16 8.09
CA ALA A 122 41.16 -1.34 7.23
C ALA A 122 41.88 -0.89 5.94
N VAL A 123 43.21 -0.70 6.00
CA VAL A 123 44.05 -0.35 4.85
C VAL A 123 44.12 -1.52 3.87
N ASP A 124 44.29 -2.75 4.37
CA ASP A 124 44.40 -3.94 3.53
C ASP A 124 43.05 -4.34 2.92
N LEU A 125 41.95 -4.16 3.65
CA LEU A 125 40.60 -4.30 3.10
C LEU A 125 40.33 -3.29 1.97
N SER A 126 40.78 -2.05 2.12
CA SER A 126 40.69 -1.02 1.06
C SER A 126 41.50 -1.41 -0.18
N ARG A 127 42.72 -1.94 0.02
CA ARG A 127 43.55 -2.46 -1.08
C ARG A 127 42.88 -3.64 -1.78
N LEU A 128 42.32 -4.57 -1.03
CA LEU A 128 41.59 -5.72 -1.56
C LEU A 128 40.36 -5.28 -2.36
N ALA A 129 39.61 -4.30 -1.87
CA ALA A 129 38.47 -3.71 -2.58
C ALA A 129 38.88 -3.00 -3.87
N ALA A 130 40.09 -2.44 -3.95
CA ALA A 130 40.61 -1.79 -5.16
C ALA A 130 41.05 -2.77 -6.25
N MET A 131 41.28 -4.05 -5.92
CA MET A 131 41.71 -5.07 -6.89
C MET A 131 40.59 -5.40 -7.89
N ARG A 132 40.91 -5.33 -9.19
CA ARG A 132 39.95 -5.64 -10.27
C ARG A 132 39.72 -7.14 -10.48
N SER A 133 40.60 -7.99 -9.96
CA SER A 133 40.46 -9.45 -10.00
C SER A 133 39.41 -9.97 -9.02
N LEU A 134 39.14 -9.24 -7.94
CA LEU A 134 38.13 -9.62 -6.97
C LEU A 134 36.73 -9.21 -7.47
N THR A 135 35.96 -10.21 -7.89
CA THR A 135 34.57 -10.00 -8.32
C THR A 135 33.64 -10.19 -7.13
N ILE A 136 33.04 -9.09 -6.68
CA ILE A 136 31.94 -9.12 -5.70
C ILE A 136 30.66 -8.81 -6.47
N GLY A 137 29.64 -9.62 -6.29
CA GLY A 137 28.34 -9.40 -6.92
C GLY A 137 27.20 -9.61 -5.95
N VAL A 138 26.04 -9.09 -6.32
CA VAL A 138 24.79 -9.27 -5.57
C VAL A 138 23.89 -10.18 -6.39
N THR A 139 23.30 -11.16 -5.72
CA THR A 139 22.20 -11.96 -6.26
C THR A 139 20.89 -11.39 -5.74
N PHE A 140 19.88 -11.33 -6.61
CA PHE A 140 18.53 -10.95 -6.23
C PHE A 140 17.63 -12.17 -6.35
N ASP A 141 16.90 -12.47 -5.29
CA ASP A 141 15.70 -13.28 -5.42
C ASP A 141 14.65 -12.46 -6.18
N GLY A 142 14.53 -12.71 -7.49
CA GLY A 142 13.56 -12.02 -8.34
C GLY A 142 12.11 -12.25 -7.91
N GLY A 143 11.81 -13.40 -7.30
CA GLY A 143 10.49 -13.72 -6.75
C GLY A 143 10.15 -12.85 -5.55
N ALA A 144 11.05 -12.81 -4.57
CA ALA A 144 10.91 -11.95 -3.39
C ALA A 144 10.90 -10.47 -3.76
N LEU A 145 11.76 -10.02 -4.68
CA LEU A 145 11.78 -8.64 -5.15
C LEU A 145 10.45 -8.25 -5.81
N LYS A 146 9.92 -9.09 -6.69
CA LYS A 146 8.61 -8.86 -7.33
C LYS A 146 7.48 -8.84 -6.31
N ALA A 147 7.52 -9.71 -5.29
CA ALA A 147 6.55 -9.68 -4.19
C ALA A 147 6.65 -8.38 -3.38
N GLY A 148 7.86 -7.95 -3.03
CA GLY A 148 8.11 -6.70 -2.31
C GLY A 148 7.64 -5.47 -3.09
N LEU A 149 7.93 -5.39 -4.38
CA LEU A 149 7.45 -4.31 -5.24
C LEU A 149 5.92 -4.24 -5.31
N ARG A 150 5.24 -5.40 -5.41
CA ARG A 150 3.77 -5.47 -5.37
C ARG A 150 3.23 -4.99 -4.02
N ALA A 151 3.84 -5.39 -2.91
CA ALA A 151 3.42 -4.94 -1.58
C ALA A 151 3.55 -3.41 -1.45
N VAL A 152 4.65 -2.83 -1.94
CA VAL A 152 4.84 -1.37 -1.97
C VAL A 152 3.80 -0.68 -2.84
N ALA A 153 3.48 -1.22 -4.02
CA ALA A 153 2.45 -0.68 -4.90
C ALA A 153 1.08 -0.63 -4.21
N LEU A 154 0.65 -1.71 -3.56
CA LEU A 154 -0.62 -1.77 -2.82
C LEU A 154 -0.69 -0.73 -1.69
N VAL A 155 0.41 -0.56 -0.95
CA VAL A 155 0.49 0.47 0.11
C VAL A 155 0.40 1.88 -0.49
N ASN A 156 1.04 2.12 -1.63
CA ASN A 156 1.01 3.40 -2.31
C ASN A 156 -0.38 3.72 -2.89
N GLU A 157 -1.06 2.74 -3.49
CA GLU A 157 -2.44 2.87 -3.96
C GLU A 157 -3.40 3.22 -2.83
N ALA A 158 -3.28 2.54 -1.67
CA ALA A 158 -4.08 2.85 -0.49
C ALA A 158 -3.85 4.29 -0.01
N LYS A 159 -2.59 4.74 0.07
CA LYS A 159 -2.24 6.13 0.44
C LYS A 159 -2.72 7.15 -0.58
N ALA A 160 -2.70 6.81 -1.87
CA ALA A 160 -3.20 7.66 -2.93
C ALA A 160 -4.71 7.86 -2.79
N LEU A 161 -5.48 6.80 -2.52
CA LEU A 161 -6.91 6.90 -2.23
C LEU A 161 -7.19 7.74 -0.98
N GLU A 162 -6.45 7.55 0.12
CA GLU A 162 -6.59 8.40 1.31
C GLU A 162 -6.40 9.89 0.98
N THR A 163 -5.34 10.19 0.23
CA THR A 163 -4.98 11.56 -0.17
C THR A 163 -6.04 12.16 -1.09
N TYR A 164 -6.54 11.36 -2.03
CA TYR A 164 -7.64 11.73 -2.93
C TYR A 164 -8.89 12.13 -2.14
N PHE A 165 -9.33 11.30 -1.20
CA PHE A 165 -10.53 11.58 -0.41
C PHE A 165 -10.40 12.87 0.42
N ILE A 166 -9.23 13.09 1.02
CA ILE A 166 -8.96 14.32 1.79
C ILE A 166 -9.01 15.55 0.90
N ARG A 167 -8.41 15.47 -0.30
CA ARG A 167 -8.37 16.56 -1.29
C ARG A 167 -9.77 16.90 -1.80
N HIS A 168 -10.61 15.89 -2.05
CA HIS A 168 -11.97 16.05 -2.57
C HIS A 168 -13.05 16.18 -1.47
N GLY A 169 -12.64 16.66 -0.30
CA GLY A 169 -13.59 17.15 0.71
C GLY A 169 -14.32 16.06 1.51
N ALA A 170 -13.80 14.83 1.59
CA ALA A 170 -14.40 13.76 2.39
C ALA A 170 -14.61 14.17 3.87
N SER A 171 -15.67 13.69 4.48
CA SER A 171 -15.99 13.99 5.88
C SER A 171 -15.01 13.26 6.82
N THR A 172 -14.77 13.80 8.02
CA THR A 172 -13.91 13.10 9.01
C THR A 172 -14.53 11.78 9.46
N HIS A 173 -15.86 11.68 9.40
CA HIS A 173 -16.61 10.46 9.66
C HIS A 173 -16.31 9.40 8.60
N LEU A 174 -16.44 9.74 7.31
CA LEU A 174 -16.11 8.84 6.20
C LEU A 174 -14.67 8.38 6.24
N MET A 175 -13.73 9.30 6.51
CA MET A 175 -12.31 8.94 6.65
C MET A 175 -12.06 7.95 7.78
N SER A 176 -12.79 8.08 8.90
CA SER A 176 -12.72 7.13 10.00
C SER A 176 -13.36 5.78 9.64
N ALA A 177 -14.51 5.80 8.95
CA ALA A 177 -15.23 4.59 8.56
C ALA A 177 -14.43 3.75 7.55
N LEU A 178 -13.96 4.40 6.48
CA LEU A 178 -13.32 3.74 5.34
C LEU A 178 -11.83 3.48 5.57
N PHE A 179 -11.08 4.44 6.12
CA PHE A 179 -9.62 4.39 6.20
C PHE A 179 -9.09 4.23 7.62
N LYS A 180 -9.98 4.13 8.63
CA LYS A 180 -9.60 4.07 10.05
C LYS A 180 -8.73 5.27 10.48
N LEU A 181 -8.86 6.40 9.78
CA LEU A 181 -8.10 7.61 10.08
C LEU A 181 -8.79 8.43 11.19
N ARG A 182 -8.04 8.70 12.26
CA ARG A 182 -8.51 9.55 13.36
C ARG A 182 -8.73 10.99 12.88
N ARG A 183 -9.77 11.65 13.40
CA ARG A 183 -10.13 13.05 13.10
C ARG A 183 -8.93 14.02 13.15
N LYS A 184 -8.09 13.96 14.19
CA LYS A 184 -6.91 14.84 14.36
C LYS A 184 -5.93 14.70 13.19
N LEU A 185 -5.70 13.47 12.72
CA LEU A 185 -4.79 13.19 11.61
C LEU A 185 -5.38 13.66 10.28
N THR A 186 -6.68 13.42 10.06
CA THR A 186 -7.40 13.92 8.87
C THR A 186 -7.33 15.44 8.76
N LEU A 187 -7.55 16.17 9.87
CA LEU A 187 -7.46 17.63 9.90
C LEU A 187 -6.03 18.13 9.70
N LYS A 188 -5.02 17.43 10.23
CA LYS A 188 -3.61 17.74 9.97
C LYS A 188 -3.29 17.60 8.47
N ARG A 189 -3.53 16.42 7.88
CA ARG A 189 -3.26 16.15 6.45
C ARG A 189 -4.01 17.11 5.53
N ARG A 190 -5.23 17.49 5.88
CA ARG A 190 -6.01 18.49 5.16
C ARG A 190 -5.30 19.86 5.12
N ARG A 191 -4.75 20.31 6.26
CA ARG A 191 -3.94 21.54 6.33
C ARG A 191 -2.67 21.42 5.53
N ASP A 192 -1.97 20.28 5.63
CA ASP A 192 -0.71 20.02 4.92
C ASP A 192 -0.90 20.07 3.39
N ILE A 193 -2.04 19.59 2.88
CA ILE A 193 -2.38 19.58 1.44
C ILE A 193 -3.05 20.90 1.00
N GLY A 194 -3.37 21.80 1.93
CA GLY A 194 -4.09 23.05 1.63
C GLY A 194 -5.55 22.85 1.22
N ALA A 195 -6.12 21.66 1.40
CA ALA A 195 -7.52 21.39 1.11
C ALA A 195 -8.41 22.13 2.12
N ARG A 196 -9.28 23.02 1.67
CA ARG A 196 -10.23 23.72 2.55
C ARG A 196 -11.60 23.06 2.45
N ARG A 197 -12.26 22.87 3.60
CA ARG A 197 -13.68 22.52 3.66
C ARG A 197 -14.40 23.64 4.41
N PRO A 198 -15.48 24.22 3.87
CA PRO A 198 -16.33 25.14 4.62
C PRO A 198 -16.82 24.48 5.91
N ALA A 199 -16.83 25.24 7.02
CA ALA A 199 -17.42 24.78 8.26
C ALA A 199 -18.94 24.76 8.13
N GLY A 200 -19.59 23.70 8.62
CA GLY A 200 -21.05 23.58 8.63
C GLY A 200 -21.60 22.34 7.92
N ARG A 201 -22.94 22.26 7.86
CA ARG A 201 -23.66 21.26 7.06
C ARG A 201 -23.41 21.56 5.59
N VAL A 202 -23.12 20.53 4.80
CA VAL A 202 -22.94 20.72 3.36
C VAL A 202 -24.33 20.77 2.73
N PRO A 203 -24.64 21.77 1.89
CA PRO A 203 -25.92 21.81 1.21
C PRO A 203 -26.08 20.56 0.34
N LEU A 204 -27.25 19.94 0.41
CA LEU A 204 -27.58 18.83 -0.46
C LEU A 204 -27.96 19.36 -1.85
N PRO A 205 -27.61 18.64 -2.93
CA PRO A 205 -28.07 18.94 -4.27
C PRO A 205 -29.60 18.86 -4.39
N ASP A 206 -30.13 19.38 -5.48
CA ASP A 206 -31.52 19.19 -5.85
C ASP A 206 -31.89 17.70 -5.95
N TYR A 207 -33.17 17.39 -5.76
CA TYR A 207 -33.63 16.00 -5.71
C TYR A 207 -33.30 15.21 -6.99
N ALA A 208 -33.40 15.82 -8.18
CA ALA A 208 -33.08 15.14 -9.43
C ALA A 208 -31.60 14.73 -9.50
N THR A 209 -30.68 15.58 -9.02
CA THR A 209 -29.26 15.23 -8.92
C THR A 209 -29.02 14.14 -7.87
N ARG A 210 -29.72 14.19 -6.73
CA ARG A 210 -29.61 13.17 -5.68
C ARG A 210 -30.02 11.78 -6.17
N GLU A 211 -31.13 11.70 -6.90
CA GLU A 211 -31.59 10.45 -7.51
C GLU A 211 -30.56 9.89 -8.52
N ARG A 212 -29.99 10.74 -9.38
CA ARG A 212 -28.93 10.31 -10.32
C ARG A 212 -27.69 9.77 -9.61
N ILE A 213 -27.28 10.41 -8.52
CA ILE A 213 -26.15 9.95 -7.69
C ILE A 213 -26.46 8.57 -7.11
N TYR A 214 -27.67 8.37 -6.58
CA TYR A 214 -28.06 7.10 -6.00
C TYR A 214 -28.17 5.97 -7.04
N GLN A 215 -28.71 6.26 -8.23
CA GLN A 215 -28.73 5.31 -9.35
C GLN A 215 -27.32 4.90 -9.79
N ALA A 216 -26.40 5.86 -9.91
CA ALA A 216 -24.99 5.58 -10.19
C ALA A 216 -24.35 4.73 -9.08
N TRP A 217 -24.62 5.04 -7.81
CA TRP A 217 -24.15 4.25 -6.67
C TRP A 217 -24.60 2.79 -6.74
N ARG A 218 -25.87 2.55 -7.12
CA ARG A 218 -26.43 1.20 -7.31
C ARG A 218 -25.82 0.46 -8.49
N ALA A 219 -25.45 1.17 -9.57
CA ALA A 219 -24.80 0.58 -10.73
C ALA A 219 -23.36 0.11 -10.46
N ILE A 220 -22.66 0.72 -9.49
CA ILE A 220 -21.28 0.36 -9.16
C ILE A 220 -21.25 -0.93 -8.32
N ALA A 221 -21.06 -2.06 -9.00
CA ALA A 221 -20.80 -3.37 -8.39
C ALA A 221 -19.31 -3.54 -8.04
N ASP A 222 -18.87 -2.92 -6.95
CA ASP A 222 -17.52 -3.14 -6.39
C ASP A 222 -17.63 -3.50 -4.90
N PRO A 223 -17.01 -4.58 -4.41
CA PRO A 223 -17.12 -4.96 -3.00
C PRO A 223 -16.39 -4.00 -2.07
N SER A 224 -15.44 -3.20 -2.56
CA SER A 224 -14.67 -2.25 -1.75
C SER A 224 -15.40 -0.89 -1.68
N PRO A 225 -15.92 -0.47 -0.51
CA PRO A 225 -16.61 0.81 -0.40
C PRO A 225 -15.71 2.00 -0.77
N ARG A 226 -14.39 1.89 -0.54
CA ARG A 226 -13.40 2.90 -0.94
C ARG A 226 -13.40 3.10 -2.46
N VAL A 227 -13.40 1.99 -3.21
CA VAL A 227 -13.38 2.02 -4.68
C VAL A 227 -14.74 2.46 -5.21
N ARG A 228 -15.84 2.05 -4.58
CA ARG A 228 -17.19 2.53 -4.94
C ARG A 228 -17.30 4.05 -4.83
N TYR A 229 -16.95 4.63 -3.68
CA TYR A 229 -16.99 6.07 -3.48
C TYR A 229 -16.01 6.82 -4.41
N TYR A 230 -14.84 6.23 -4.68
CA TYR A 230 -13.91 6.78 -5.66
C TYR A 230 -14.54 6.84 -7.06
N ARG A 231 -15.10 5.74 -7.55
CA ARG A 231 -15.77 5.68 -8.87
C ARG A 231 -16.97 6.62 -8.95
N LEU A 232 -17.79 6.67 -7.91
CA LEU A 232 -18.90 7.62 -7.84
C LEU A 232 -18.41 9.06 -7.94
N HIS A 233 -17.34 9.41 -7.23
CA HIS A 233 -16.76 10.75 -7.34
C HIS A 233 -16.08 11.01 -8.70
N GLN A 234 -15.59 9.98 -9.42
CA GLN A 234 -15.10 10.15 -10.79
C GLN A 234 -16.22 10.56 -11.76
N GLU A 235 -17.45 10.12 -11.53
CA GLU A 235 -18.63 10.53 -12.30
C GLU A 235 -19.14 11.92 -11.87
N PHE A 236 -19.03 12.26 -10.58
CA PHE A 236 -19.50 13.53 -10.01
C PHE A 236 -18.35 14.39 -9.43
N GLN A 237 -17.29 14.66 -10.21
CA GLN A 237 -16.05 15.29 -9.72
C GLN A 237 -16.24 16.70 -9.13
N HIS A 238 -17.30 17.39 -9.53
CA HIS A 238 -17.65 18.72 -9.05
C HIS A 238 -18.37 18.69 -7.69
N ILE A 239 -18.85 17.53 -7.25
CA ILE A 239 -19.57 17.33 -6.00
C ILE A 239 -18.59 16.78 -4.95
N PRO A 240 -18.39 17.45 -3.80
CA PRO A 240 -17.51 16.93 -2.76
C PRO A 240 -17.93 15.55 -2.26
N ILE A 241 -16.96 14.69 -1.93
CA ILE A 241 -17.23 13.31 -1.48
C ILE A 241 -18.14 13.27 -0.25
N ALA A 242 -18.08 14.26 0.63
CA ALA A 242 -18.96 14.34 1.80
C ALA A 242 -20.45 14.53 1.43
N VAL A 243 -20.75 15.14 0.27
CA VAL A 243 -22.12 15.29 -0.23
C VAL A 243 -22.60 13.97 -0.80
N LEU A 244 -21.75 13.30 -1.58
CA LEU A 244 -22.04 11.97 -2.12
C LEU A 244 -22.35 10.98 -0.99
N GLU A 245 -21.56 10.99 0.07
CA GLU A 245 -21.82 10.21 1.30
C GLU A 245 -23.18 10.54 1.92
N ALA A 246 -23.55 11.82 2.02
CA ALA A 246 -24.80 12.24 2.64
C ALA A 246 -26.01 11.78 1.82
N VAL A 247 -25.95 11.90 0.49
CA VAL A 247 -27.00 11.41 -0.42
C VAL A 247 -27.16 9.90 -0.33
N VAL A 248 -26.06 9.15 -0.43
CA VAL A 248 -26.11 7.68 -0.34
C VAL A 248 -26.75 7.23 0.98
N ARG A 249 -26.38 7.87 2.10
CA ARG A 249 -26.94 7.56 3.42
C ARG A 249 -28.41 7.94 3.58
N GLU A 250 -28.87 8.98 2.89
CA GLU A 250 -30.29 9.37 2.89
C GLU A 250 -31.13 8.24 2.27
N PHE A 251 -30.77 7.81 1.07
CA PHE A 251 -31.51 6.74 0.37
C PHE A 251 -31.34 5.36 1.03
N GLU A 252 -30.17 5.04 1.59
CA GLU A 252 -29.97 3.79 2.35
C GLU A 252 -30.75 3.75 3.68
N ALA A 253 -31.20 4.90 4.21
CA ALA A 253 -32.04 4.95 5.41
C ALA A 253 -33.54 4.83 5.09
N ASP A 254 -33.93 5.09 3.84
CA ASP A 254 -35.31 4.98 3.35
C ASP A 254 -35.62 3.58 2.75
N GLU A 255 -34.60 2.72 2.57
CA GLU A 255 -34.73 1.28 2.22
C GLU A 255 -34.82 0.37 3.46
#